data_AF-A0A410PPI9-F1
#
_entry.id   AF-A0A410PPI9-F1
#
_cell.length_a   1.000
_cell.length_b   1.000
_cell.length_c   1.000
_cell.angle_alpha   90.00
_cell.angle_beta   90.00
_cell.angle_gamma   90.00
#
_symmetry.space_group_name_H-M   'P 1'
#
loop_
_entity.id
_entity.type
_entity.pdbx_description
1 polymer ?
#
loop_
_entity_poly.entity_id
_entity_poly.type
_entity_poly.pdbx_seq_one_letter_code
_entity_poly.pdbx_strand_id
1 'polypeptide(L)' 'MITNPEEIFYFKKNLDWYKIIEDEEDDDIDYILTDKATKEAKESFAKYRAIRDREKREGSHII' A
#
# COMPACT_ATOMS: atom_id res chain seq x y z
N MET A 1 3.86 17.76 0.75
CA MET A 1 4.26 17.21 2.06
C MET A 1 5.11 16.00 1.77
N ILE A 2 6.36 15.97 2.21
CA ILE A 2 7.26 14.83 1.99
C ILE A 2 6.85 13.78 3.01
N THR A 3 6.09 12.79 2.59
CA THR A 3 5.74 11.65 3.44
C THR A 3 6.95 10.71 3.45
N ASN A 4 7.57 10.48 4.60
CA ASN A 4 8.74 9.61 4.68
C ASN A 4 8.38 8.21 4.15
N PRO A 5 9.08 7.69 3.13
CA PRO A 5 8.73 6.40 2.53
C PRO A 5 8.82 5.26 3.55
N GLU A 6 9.73 5.34 4.52
CA GLU A 6 9.85 4.34 5.58
C GLU A 6 8.61 4.24 6.48
N GLU A 7 7.90 5.35 6.72
CA GLU A 7 6.66 5.33 7.48
C GLU A 7 5.49 4.78 6.67
N ILE A 8 5.49 4.99 5.35
CA ILE A 8 4.46 4.48 4.44
C ILE A 8 4.61 2.97 4.26
N PHE A 9 5.85 2.50 4.09
CA PHE A 9 6.18 1.10 3.87
C PHE A 9 6.49 0.34 5.16
N TYR A 10 6.17 0.89 6.33
CA TYR A 10 6.42 0.21 7.61
C TYR A 10 5.74 -1.17 7.69
N PHE A 11 4.54 -1.32 7.13
CA PHE A 11 3.86 -2.61 7.05
C PHE A 11 4.68 -3.69 6.30
N LYS A 12 5.61 -3.30 5.41
CA LYS A 12 6.51 -4.23 4.70
C LYS A 12 7.68 -4.75 5.55
N LYS A 13 7.92 -4.20 6.74
CA LYS A 13 9.02 -4.66 7.62
C LYS A 13 8.84 -6.10 8.10
N ASN A 14 7.62 -6.62 8.08
CA ASN A 14 7.34 -8.01 8.43
C ASN A 14 6.40 -8.64 7.40
N LEU A 15 6.85 -9.74 6.80
CA LEU A 15 6.09 -10.50 5.81
C LEU A 15 4.82 -11.13 6.40
N ASP A 16 4.76 -11.37 7.72
CA ASP A 16 3.55 -11.88 8.36
C ASP A 16 2.42 -10.84 8.40
N TRP A 17 2.71 -9.54 8.25
CA TRP A 17 1.72 -8.47 8.36
C TRP A 17 0.92 -8.25 7.09
N TYR A 18 1.37 -8.77 5.95
CA TYR A 18 0.70 -8.57 4.68
C TYR A 18 0.77 -9.80 3.79
N LYS A 19 -0.12 -9.84 2.80
CA LYS A 19 -0.07 -10.78 1.69
C LYS A 19 0.01 -9.96 0.41
N ILE A 20 0.83 -10.45 -0.51
CA ILE A 20 0.90 -9.88 -1.86
C ILE A 20 -0.25 -10.49 -2.65
N ILE A 21 -0.98 -9.65 -3.36
CA ILE A 21 -1.99 -10.07 -4.32
C ILE A 21 -1.55 -9.53 -5.66
N GLU A 22 -1.19 -10.44 -6.55
CA GLU A 22 -0.93 -10.13 -7.94
C GLU A 22 -2.28 -10.07 -8.65
N ASP A 23 -2.59 -8.93 -9.25
CA ASP A 23 -3.76 -8.78 -10.09
C ASP A 23 -3.37 -9.19 -11.52
N GLU A 24 -3.93 -10.29 -12.02
CA GLU A 24 -3.55 -10.89 -13.31
C GLU A 24 -3.83 -9.98 -14.52
N GLU A 25 -4.66 -8.94 -14.37
CA GLU A 25 -5.05 -8.07 -15.49
C GLU A 25 -4.15 -6.85 -15.69
N ASP A 26 -3.50 -6.32 -14.63
CA ASP A 26 -2.85 -5.01 -14.66
C ASP A 26 -1.33 -5.05 -14.35
N ASP A 27 -0.75 -6.24 -14.12
CA ASP A 27 0.65 -6.42 -13.63
C ASP A 27 0.91 -5.59 -12.35
N ASP A 28 -0.16 -5.25 -11.61
CA ASP A 28 -0.13 -4.39 -10.45
C ASP A 28 -0.13 -5.25 -9.18
N ILE A 29 0.87 -5.00 -8.34
CA ILE A 29 1.06 -5.71 -7.09
C ILE A 29 0.28 -4.99 -5.99
N ASP A 30 -0.83 -5.59 -5.56
CA ASP A 30 -1.58 -5.16 -4.39
C ASP A 30 -1.07 -5.84 -3.11
N TYR A 31 -1.41 -5.26 -1.96
CA TYR A 31 -1.03 -5.79 -0.67
C TYR A 31 -2.26 -5.80 0.22
N ILE A 32 -2.57 -6.93 0.87
CA ILE A 32 -3.63 -7.02 1.86
C ILE A 32 -3.03 -7.27 3.23
N LEU A 33 -3.44 -6.48 4.22
CA LEU A 33 -3.02 -6.72 5.60
C LEU A 33 -3.63 -7.99 6.17
N THR A 34 -2.82 -8.71 6.94
CA THR A 34 -3.27 -9.86 7.73
C THR A 34 -3.73 -9.41 9.11
N ASP A 35 -4.37 -10.32 9.85
CA ASP A 35 -4.73 -10.09 11.25
C ASP A 35 -3.51 -9.94 12.17
N LYS A 36 -2.35 -10.46 11.74
CA LYS A 36 -1.07 -10.33 12.48
C LYS A 36 -0.48 -8.92 12.41
N ALA A 37 -0.99 -8.06 11.54
CA ALA A 37 -0.53 -6.69 11.40
C ALA A 37 -0.78 -5.89 12.69
N THR A 38 0.28 -5.27 13.21
CA THR A 38 0.18 -4.35 14.36
C THR A 38 -0.63 -3.11 13.99
N LYS A 39 -1.05 -2.34 15.00
CA LYS A 39 -1.75 -1.07 14.77
C LYS A 39 -0.93 -0.12 13.89
N GLU A 40 0.37 -0.03 14.12
CA GLU A 40 1.31 0.79 13.32
C GLU A 40 1.41 0.30 11.86
N ALA A 41 1.42 -1.02 11.63
CA ALA A 41 1.36 -1.59 10.30
C ALA A 41 0.03 -1.25 9.59
N LYS A 42 -1.09 -1.25 10.32
CA LYS A 42 -2.41 -0.83 9.81
C LYS A 42 -2.43 0.64 9.40
N GLU A 43 -1.87 1.52 10.23
CA GLU A 43 -1.80 2.96 9.95
C GLU A 43 -0.88 3.27 8.76
N SER A 44 0.29 2.62 8.67
CA SER A 44 1.19 2.79 7.52
C SER A 44 0.60 2.29 6.20
N PHE A 45 -0.07 1.13 6.22
CA PHE A 45 -0.78 0.61 5.05
C PHE A 45 -1.91 1.55 4.60
N ALA A 46 -2.64 2.16 5.52
CA ALA A 46 -3.67 3.14 5.19
C ALA A 46 -3.07 4.37 4.47
N LYS A 47 -1.91 4.85 4.91
CA LYS A 47 -1.15 5.91 4.21
C LYS A 47 -0.75 5.46 2.80
N TYR A 48 -0.22 4.25 2.65
CA TYR A 48 0.15 3.67 1.35
C TYR A 48 -1.06 3.61 0.40
N ARG A 49 -2.19 3.06 0.86
CA ARG A 49 -3.44 3.01 0.08
C ARG A 49 -3.94 4.39 -0.33
N ALA A 50 -3.87 5.38 0.56
CA ALA A 50 -4.28 6.75 0.24
C ALA A 50 -3.41 7.39 -0.86
N ILE A 51 -2.11 7.08 -0.88
CA ILE A 51 -1.20 7.56 -1.93
C ILE A 51 -1.48 6.84 -3.25
N ARG A 52 -1.55 5.50 -3.25
CA ARG A 52 -1.82 4.72 -4.47
C ARG A 52 -3.18 5.01 -5.08
N ASP A 53 -4.21 5.21 -4.26
CA ASP A 53 -5.55 5.64 -4.72
C ASP A 53 -5.50 7.03 -5.37
N ARG A 54 -4.72 7.95 -4.82
CA ARG A 54 -4.47 9.26 -5.41
C ARG A 54 -3.72 9.15 -6.73
N GLU A 55 -2.68 8.32 -6.81
CA GLU A 55 -1.92 8.08 -8.05
C GLU A 55 -2.78 7.43 -9.14
N LYS A 56 -3.66 6.47 -8.80
CA LYS A 56 -4.63 5.92 -9.78
C LYS A 56 -5.62 6.98 -10.26
N ARG A 57 -6.09 7.88 -9.38
CA ARG A 57 -7.02 8.97 -9.76
C ARG A 57 -6.37 10.07 -10.58
N GLU A 58 -5.13 10.45 -10.28
CA GLU A 58 -4.38 11.49 -11.02
C GLU A 58 -3.74 10.92 -12.31
N GLY A 59 -3.35 9.64 -12.34
CA GLY A 59 -2.82 8.95 -13.52
C GLY A 59 -3.85 8.62 -14.60
N SER A 60 -5.15 8.69 -14.28
CA SER A 60 -6.25 8.41 -15.21
C SER A 60 -6.70 9.64 -16.04
N HIS A 61 -6.05 10.81 -15.88
CA HIS A 61 -6.42 12.05 -16.59
C HIS A 61 -5.46 12.43 -17.72
N ILE A 62 -4.98 11.45 -18.49
CA ILE A 62 -4.29 11.67 -19.78
C ILE A 62 -4.99 10.84 -20.85
N ILE A 63 -6.13 11.33 -21.34
CA ILE A 63 -6.65 11.05 -22.70
C ILE A 63 -7.08 12.36 -23.34
#